data_AF-A0A958SK06-F1
#
_entry.id   AF-A0A958SK06-F1
#
_cell.length_a   1.000
_cell.length_b   1.000
_cell.length_c   1.000
_cell.angle_alpha   90.00
_cell.angle_beta   90.00
_cell.angle_gamma   90.00
#
_symmetry.space_group_name_H-M   'P 1'
#
loop_
_entity.id
_entity.type
_entity.pdbx_description
1 polymer ?
#
loop_
_entity_poly.entity_id
_entity_poly.type
_entity_poly.pdbx_seq_one_letter_code
_entity_poly.pdbx_strand_id
1 'polypeptide(L)'
;METEIDQLKSSHSVRPIDYYELSRMILKQLRGDLTQRELSHLLDYSFNQVGKWESGAKILKWQEFIEVLMALEFPVERQMRSYFGNYKGTFSEPDFLRNLITFFGLNLTDNKKIQKLTKKWENSTTSPDLAEILLVFDSRPSMLVGFLLQYVDCRQIKPLSDRFQIFLKQLESLSEDPNVGFVNEALKLEDYKKLSVHNDDLLARHSGCTVKALKITLSKQLESGAVVFDGKKYHPSPFDYSFSTLNNPKLRTFNKYTFDFVAKKYPVSTDDKVPGPLYNSSTTSSRVIALSKKASEKIDKLVSQFHSEVGEIVKNDDDPKLNVQVITLVSMVAAVKNKSELIDD
;
A
#
# COMPACT_ATOMS: atom_id res chain seq x y z
N MET A 1 10.37 27.61 -20.47
CA MET A 1 10.89 26.31 -19.99
C MET A 1 10.89 26.22 -18.46
N GLU A 2 11.43 27.20 -17.71
CA GLU A 2 11.21 27.28 -16.24
C GLU A 2 9.72 27.41 -15.87
N THR A 3 8.95 28.15 -16.65
CA THR A 3 7.50 28.35 -16.47
C THR A 3 6.64 27.10 -16.75
N GLU A 4 7.12 26.16 -17.58
CA GLU A 4 6.45 24.88 -17.85
C GLU A 4 6.80 23.82 -16.79
N ILE A 5 8.03 23.85 -16.26
CA ILE A 5 8.46 22.98 -15.16
C ILE A 5 7.72 23.37 -13.86
N ASP A 6 7.48 24.66 -13.62
CA ASP A 6 6.66 25.10 -12.48
C ASP A 6 5.16 24.83 -12.68
N GLN A 7 4.67 24.77 -13.93
CA GLN A 7 3.32 24.29 -14.24
C GLN A 7 3.18 22.77 -14.07
N LEU A 8 4.22 21.98 -14.34
CA LEU A 8 4.24 20.53 -14.06
C LEU A 8 4.38 20.22 -12.56
N LYS A 9 5.17 21.01 -11.81
CA LYS A 9 5.24 20.94 -10.34
C LYS A 9 3.92 21.37 -9.66
N SER A 10 3.22 22.36 -10.21
CA SER A 10 1.94 22.84 -9.66
C SER A 10 0.71 22.03 -10.09
N SER A 11 0.74 21.36 -11.24
CA SER A 11 -0.38 20.52 -11.72
C SER A 11 -0.51 19.17 -11.00
N HIS A 12 0.53 18.72 -10.30
CA HIS A 12 0.51 17.47 -9.52
C HIS A 12 0.73 17.67 -8.01
N SER A 13 0.76 18.93 -7.57
CA SER A 13 0.75 19.28 -6.14
C SER A 13 -0.60 18.91 -5.55
N VAL A 14 -0.74 17.67 -5.08
CA VAL A 14 -1.95 17.26 -4.37
C VAL A 14 -2.13 18.16 -3.16
N ARG A 15 -3.33 18.75 -3.05
CA ARG A 15 -3.64 19.71 -1.99
C ARG A 15 -3.42 19.06 -0.62
N PRO A 16 -2.83 19.79 0.34
CA PRO A 16 -2.77 19.32 1.71
C PRO A 16 -4.18 18.98 2.23
N ILE A 17 -4.32 17.82 2.88
CA ILE A 17 -5.58 17.37 3.46
C ILE A 17 -5.68 17.90 4.89
N ASP A 18 -6.79 18.56 5.23
CA ASP A 18 -7.19 18.76 6.62
C ASP A 18 -7.83 17.46 7.13
N TYR A 19 -7.10 16.73 7.97
CA TYR A 19 -7.55 15.42 8.47
C TYR A 19 -8.71 15.50 9.47
N TYR A 20 -8.89 16.64 10.14
CA TYR A 20 -10.06 16.84 11.01
C TYR A 20 -11.30 17.09 10.16
N GLU A 21 -11.19 17.90 9.11
CA GLU A 21 -12.28 18.01 8.13
C GLU A 21 -12.59 16.67 7.46
N LEU A 22 -11.55 15.96 7.01
CA LEU A 22 -11.71 14.65 6.38
C LEU A 22 -12.42 13.65 7.28
N SER A 23 -12.06 13.58 8.58
CA SER A 23 -12.73 12.69 9.53
C SER A 23 -14.23 12.96 9.64
N ARG A 24 -14.65 14.24 9.58
CA ARG A 24 -16.06 14.64 9.60
C ARG A 24 -16.77 14.29 8.30
N MET A 25 -16.10 14.44 7.15
CA MET A 25 -16.66 14.04 5.85
C MET A 25 -16.86 12.54 5.77
N ILE A 26 -15.89 11.74 6.24
CA ILE A 26 -15.99 10.28 6.33
C ILE A 26 -17.18 9.88 7.20
N LEU A 27 -17.30 10.45 8.41
CA LEU A 27 -18.42 10.16 9.32
C LEU A 27 -19.78 10.48 8.67
N LYS A 28 -19.90 11.65 8.02
CA LYS A 28 -21.13 12.05 7.32
C LYS A 28 -21.50 11.06 6.21
N GLN A 29 -20.51 10.58 5.47
CA GLN A 29 -20.75 9.62 4.40
C GLN A 29 -21.14 8.24 4.94
N LEU A 30 -20.46 7.77 6.00
CA LEU A 30 -20.79 6.51 6.67
C LEU A 30 -22.21 6.52 7.25
N ARG A 31 -22.63 7.65 7.84
CA ARG A 31 -23.98 7.82 8.37
C ARG A 31 -25.05 7.67 7.27
N GLY A 32 -24.76 8.09 6.04
CA GLY A 32 -25.70 8.09 4.93
C GLY A 32 -26.98 8.86 5.28
N ASP A 33 -28.12 8.17 5.17
CA ASP A 33 -29.45 8.75 5.35
C ASP A 33 -29.91 8.81 6.81
N LEU A 34 -29.22 8.12 7.73
CA LEU A 34 -29.54 8.19 9.16
C LEU A 34 -29.40 9.63 9.66
N THR A 35 -30.28 10.10 10.51
CA THR A 35 -30.06 11.36 11.24
C THR A 35 -28.91 11.22 12.23
N GLN A 36 -28.29 12.35 12.61
CA GLN A 36 -27.23 12.35 13.64
C GLN A 36 -27.72 11.72 14.96
N ARG A 37 -29.01 11.90 15.28
CA ARG A 37 -29.62 11.38 16.51
C ARG A 37 -29.83 9.87 16.44
N GLU A 38 -30.29 9.35 15.29
CA GLU A 38 -30.45 7.91 15.07
C GLU A 38 -29.11 7.18 15.19
N LEU A 39 -28.05 7.66 14.52
CA LEU A 39 -26.73 7.04 14.65
C LEU A 39 -26.16 7.19 16.08
N SER A 40 -26.44 8.29 16.78
CA SER A 40 -26.04 8.42 18.19
C SER A 40 -26.74 7.37 19.07
N HIS A 41 -28.02 7.08 18.82
CA HIS A 41 -28.77 6.05 19.54
C HIS A 41 -28.31 4.63 19.20
N LEU A 42 -27.94 4.35 17.94
CA LEU A 42 -27.33 3.08 17.54
C LEU A 42 -26.00 2.80 18.26
N LEU A 43 -25.32 3.86 18.72
CA LEU A 43 -24.09 3.81 19.50
C LEU A 43 -24.34 3.91 21.02
N ASP A 44 -25.58 3.69 21.45
CA ASP A 44 -26.01 3.76 22.85
C ASP A 44 -25.80 5.10 23.56
N TYR A 45 -25.65 6.21 22.81
CA TYR A 45 -25.61 7.54 23.39
C TYR A 45 -27.01 8.10 23.64
N SER A 46 -27.22 8.67 24.84
CA SER A 46 -28.45 9.38 25.21
C SER A 46 -28.54 10.81 24.67
N PHE A 47 -27.48 11.31 24.03
CA PHE A 47 -27.37 12.66 23.49
C PHE A 47 -26.80 12.64 22.07
N ASN A 48 -26.91 13.77 21.33
CA ASN A 48 -26.44 13.88 19.94
C ASN A 48 -24.90 13.91 19.84
N GLN A 49 -24.25 12.77 20.09
CA GLN A 49 -22.80 12.61 20.04
C GLN A 49 -22.27 12.72 18.60
N VAL A 50 -22.97 12.14 17.63
CA VAL A 50 -22.61 12.23 16.21
C VAL A 50 -22.63 13.68 15.72
N GLY A 51 -23.63 14.48 16.13
CA GLY A 51 -23.68 15.91 15.79
C GLY A 51 -22.51 16.71 16.35
N LYS A 52 -22.01 16.35 17.54
CA LYS A 52 -20.78 16.96 18.09
C LYS A 52 -19.55 16.59 17.27
N TRP A 53 -19.44 15.35 16.80
CA TRP A 53 -18.34 14.92 15.93
C TRP A 53 -18.41 15.61 14.56
N GLU A 54 -19.57 15.59 13.89
CA GLU A 54 -19.75 16.18 12.55
C GLU A 54 -19.60 17.71 12.51
N SER A 55 -19.93 18.40 13.61
CA SER A 55 -19.69 19.85 13.73
C SER A 55 -18.23 20.17 14.09
N GLY A 56 -17.49 19.22 14.67
CA GLY A 56 -16.15 19.44 15.23
C GLY A 56 -16.15 19.95 16.67
N ALA A 57 -17.32 20.04 17.33
CA ALA A 57 -17.42 20.38 18.75
C ALA A 57 -16.76 19.32 19.66
N LYS A 58 -16.68 18.07 19.21
CA LYS A 58 -15.89 17.00 19.83
C LYS A 58 -15.06 16.29 18.75
N ILE A 59 -13.81 15.97 19.07
CA ILE A 59 -12.93 15.21 18.18
C ILE A 59 -13.36 13.73 18.18
N LEU A 60 -13.50 13.13 17.00
CA LEU A 60 -13.76 11.71 16.83
C LEU A 60 -12.49 10.90 17.06
N LYS A 61 -12.49 10.04 18.08
CA LYS A 61 -11.38 9.13 18.39
C LYS A 61 -11.40 7.91 17.46
N TRP A 62 -10.25 7.26 17.32
CA TRP A 62 -10.14 6.01 16.56
C TRP A 62 -11.08 4.92 17.08
N GLN A 63 -11.13 4.71 18.38
CA GLN A 63 -12.01 3.70 18.97
C GLN A 63 -13.50 4.01 18.71
N GLU A 64 -13.91 5.28 18.86
CA GLU A 64 -15.27 5.73 18.53
C GLU A 64 -15.58 5.51 17.03
N PHE A 65 -14.59 5.67 16.14
CA PHE A 65 -14.76 5.36 14.72
C PHE A 65 -14.95 3.86 14.46
N ILE A 66 -14.22 3.00 15.15
CA ILE A 66 -14.43 1.54 15.06
C ILE A 66 -15.83 1.16 15.56
N GLU A 67 -16.30 1.78 16.64
CA GLU A 67 -17.67 1.60 17.15
C GLU A 67 -18.72 2.01 16.12
N VAL A 68 -18.53 3.15 15.44
CA VAL A 68 -19.39 3.57 14.30
C VAL A 68 -19.44 2.49 13.23
N LEU A 69 -18.30 1.96 12.81
CA LEU A 69 -18.25 0.93 11.78
C LEU A 69 -18.96 -0.36 12.22
N MET A 70 -18.78 -0.78 13.47
CA MET A 70 -19.44 -1.96 14.02
C MET A 70 -20.97 -1.78 14.15
N ALA A 71 -21.43 -0.61 14.60
CA ALA A 71 -22.86 -0.30 14.72
C ALA A 71 -23.56 -0.22 13.36
N LEU A 72 -22.82 0.12 12.30
CA LEU A 72 -23.28 0.10 10.90
C LEU A 72 -23.04 -1.27 10.23
N GLU A 73 -22.72 -2.31 11.01
CA GLU A 73 -22.53 -3.69 10.55
C GLU A 73 -21.43 -3.89 9.49
N PHE A 74 -20.44 -2.98 9.42
CA PHE A 74 -19.27 -3.22 8.57
C PHE A 74 -18.45 -4.39 9.10
N PRO A 75 -17.90 -5.26 8.22
CA PRO A 75 -17.08 -6.39 8.61
C PRO A 75 -15.64 -5.96 8.95
N VAL A 76 -15.51 -5.08 9.95
CA VAL A 76 -14.25 -4.38 10.33
C VAL A 76 -13.11 -5.36 10.48
N GLU A 77 -13.30 -6.44 11.24
CA GLU A 77 -12.22 -7.40 11.50
C GLU A 77 -11.72 -8.05 10.19
N ARG A 78 -12.64 -8.43 9.30
CA ARG A 78 -12.30 -9.02 8.00
C ARG A 78 -11.56 -8.03 7.11
N GLN A 79 -12.05 -6.80 7.03
CA GLN A 79 -11.46 -5.76 6.18
C GLN A 79 -10.08 -5.34 6.70
N MET A 80 -9.94 -5.13 8.00
CA MET A 80 -8.66 -4.84 8.60
C MET A 80 -7.67 -6.01 8.46
N ARG A 81 -8.08 -7.26 8.66
CA ARG A 81 -7.19 -8.43 8.40
C ARG A 81 -6.79 -8.54 6.93
N SER A 82 -7.68 -8.20 6.00
CA SER A 82 -7.31 -8.17 4.57
C SER A 82 -6.22 -7.12 4.28
N TYR A 83 -6.20 -6.06 5.08
CA TYR A 83 -5.35 -4.90 4.86
C TYR A 83 -4.03 -4.93 5.65
N PHE A 84 -4.08 -5.36 6.90
CA PHE A 84 -2.96 -5.48 7.83
C PHE A 84 -2.43 -6.92 7.91
N GLY A 85 -2.96 -7.83 7.10
CA GLY A 85 -2.61 -9.24 7.09
C GLY A 85 -2.95 -9.95 8.40
N ASN A 86 -1.98 -10.69 8.94
CA ASN A 86 -2.15 -11.60 10.08
C ASN A 86 -2.27 -10.93 11.45
N TYR A 87 -2.65 -9.65 11.55
CA TYR A 87 -2.87 -9.01 12.85
C TYR A 87 -3.86 -9.82 13.69
N LYS A 88 -3.49 -10.24 14.91
CA LYS A 88 -4.31 -11.13 15.76
C LYS A 88 -4.99 -10.44 16.94
N GLY A 89 -4.74 -9.15 17.17
CA GLY A 89 -5.39 -8.39 18.25
C GLY A 89 -6.77 -7.88 17.87
N THR A 90 -7.36 -7.04 18.73
CA THR A 90 -8.56 -6.27 18.38
C THR A 90 -8.18 -4.88 17.87
N PHE A 91 -8.83 -4.42 16.81
CA PHE A 91 -8.53 -3.12 16.21
C PHE A 91 -8.94 -1.90 17.07
N SER A 92 -9.63 -2.18 18.18
CA SER A 92 -10.03 -1.23 19.22
C SER A 92 -8.99 -1.06 20.34
N GLU A 93 -7.97 -1.91 20.42
CA GLU A 93 -7.00 -1.93 21.53
C GLU A 93 -5.72 -1.12 21.26
N PRO A 94 -4.99 -0.69 22.31
CA PRO A 94 -3.68 -0.03 22.19
C PRO A 94 -2.66 -0.83 21.38
N ASP A 95 -2.76 -2.16 21.40
CA ASP A 95 -1.89 -3.06 20.63
C ASP A 95 -2.05 -2.88 19.12
N PHE A 96 -3.19 -2.38 18.63
CA PHE A 96 -3.34 -2.00 17.23
C PHE A 96 -2.32 -0.94 16.84
N LEU A 97 -2.11 0.09 17.67
CA LEU A 97 -1.20 1.19 17.36
C LEU A 97 0.25 0.74 17.31
N ARG A 98 0.66 -0.12 18.25
CA ARG A 98 2.00 -0.72 18.21
C ARG A 98 2.22 -1.50 16.91
N ASN A 99 1.24 -2.32 16.53
CA ASN A 99 1.31 -3.07 15.28
C ASN A 99 1.29 -2.15 14.05
N LEU A 100 0.50 -1.07 14.07
CA LEU A 100 0.48 -0.06 13.02
C LEU A 100 1.86 0.60 12.84
N ILE A 101 2.48 0.99 13.96
CA ILE A 101 3.83 1.59 13.99
C ILE A 101 4.86 0.62 13.44
N THR A 102 4.87 -0.62 13.91
CA THR A 102 5.82 -1.65 13.47
C THR A 102 5.63 -1.98 11.99
N PHE A 103 4.39 -2.32 11.60
CA PHE A 103 4.04 -2.79 10.25
C PHE A 103 4.38 -1.75 9.17
N PHE A 104 4.16 -0.46 9.42
CA PHE A 104 4.51 0.59 8.47
C PHE A 104 5.89 1.21 8.71
N GLY A 105 6.64 0.73 9.70
CA GLY A 105 7.94 1.31 10.05
C GLY A 105 7.87 2.80 10.37
N LEU A 106 6.78 3.26 11.00
CA LEU A 106 6.51 4.68 11.20
C LEU A 106 7.55 5.38 12.10
N ASN A 107 8.29 4.64 12.92
CA ASN A 107 9.39 5.18 13.72
C ASN A 107 10.63 5.55 12.88
N LEU A 108 10.72 5.07 11.65
CA LEU A 108 11.85 5.29 10.74
C LEU A 108 11.52 6.26 9.60
N THR A 109 10.31 6.82 9.57
CA THR A 109 9.96 7.83 8.56
C THR A 109 10.71 9.14 8.81
N ASP A 110 11.18 9.81 7.77
CA ASP A 110 11.77 11.16 7.88
C ASP A 110 10.75 12.25 8.26
N ASN A 111 9.45 11.90 8.26
CA ASN A 111 8.40 12.82 8.63
C ASN A 111 8.35 13.03 10.16
N LYS A 112 8.99 14.10 10.63
CA LYS A 112 9.03 14.51 12.04
C LYS A 112 7.66 14.59 12.72
N LYS A 113 6.59 14.94 11.97
CA LYS A 113 5.24 15.00 12.52
C LYS A 113 4.72 13.60 12.86
N ILE A 114 4.96 12.63 11.98
CA ILE A 114 4.58 11.23 12.20
C ILE A 114 5.42 10.64 13.34
N GLN A 115 6.74 10.83 13.34
CA GLN A 115 7.60 10.36 14.44
C GLN A 115 7.14 10.89 15.81
N LYS A 116 6.70 12.16 15.89
CA LYS A 116 6.17 12.73 17.13
C LYS A 116 4.85 12.08 17.54
N LEU A 117 3.98 11.77 16.58
CA LEU A 117 2.72 11.07 16.83
C LEU A 117 2.95 9.64 17.30
N THR A 118 3.85 8.88 16.66
CA THR A 118 4.15 7.51 17.05
C THR A 118 4.70 7.46 18.48
N LYS A 119 5.67 8.33 18.81
CA LYS A 119 6.17 8.48 20.20
C LYS A 119 5.07 8.85 21.18
N LYS A 120 4.13 9.73 20.80
CA LYS A 120 2.96 10.06 21.65
C LYS A 120 2.11 8.82 21.89
N TRP A 121 1.84 8.02 20.87
CA TRP A 121 1.00 6.82 20.98
C TRP A 121 1.67 5.70 21.78
N GLU A 122 2.99 5.52 21.66
CA GLU A 122 3.74 4.54 22.45
C GLU A 122 3.72 4.84 23.95
N ASN A 123 3.67 6.12 24.32
CA ASN A 123 3.75 6.57 25.70
C ASN A 123 2.38 6.95 26.31
N SER A 124 1.30 6.92 25.53
CA SER A 124 -0.02 7.36 25.97
C SER A 124 -0.96 6.18 26.23
N THR A 125 -1.81 6.34 27.24
CA THR A 125 -2.97 5.47 27.49
C THR A 125 -4.22 5.93 26.74
N THR A 126 -4.20 7.10 26.09
CA THR A 126 -5.36 7.66 25.39
C THR A 126 -5.43 7.21 23.94
N SER A 127 -6.62 6.80 23.48
CA SER A 127 -6.87 6.52 22.06
C SER A 127 -6.53 7.73 21.17
N PRO A 128 -5.89 7.51 20.01
CA PRO A 128 -5.59 8.56 19.05
C PRO A 128 -6.87 9.10 18.40
N ASP A 129 -6.74 10.28 17.81
CA ASP A 129 -7.80 10.85 17.00
C ASP A 129 -7.85 10.15 15.64
N LEU A 130 -9.05 10.01 15.05
CA LEU A 130 -9.17 9.48 13.69
C LEU A 130 -8.33 10.31 12.71
N ALA A 131 -8.30 11.63 12.88
CA ALA A 131 -7.48 12.53 12.07
C ALA A 131 -5.97 12.20 12.13
N GLU A 132 -5.45 11.79 13.29
CA GLU A 132 -4.04 11.40 13.42
C GLU A 132 -3.77 10.06 12.69
N ILE A 133 -4.70 9.11 12.75
CA ILE A 133 -4.61 7.83 12.02
C ILE A 133 -4.66 8.06 10.50
N LEU A 134 -5.59 8.90 10.02
CA LEU A 134 -5.71 9.24 8.60
C LEU A 134 -4.44 9.92 8.08
N LEU A 135 -3.82 10.79 8.88
CA LEU A 135 -2.53 11.41 8.55
C LEU A 135 -1.42 10.36 8.41
N VAL A 136 -1.38 9.39 9.31
CA VAL A 136 -0.42 8.29 9.21
C VAL A 136 -0.67 7.47 7.96
N PHE A 137 -1.92 7.21 7.61
CA PHE A 137 -2.25 6.47 6.40
C PHE A 137 -1.89 7.26 5.14
N ASP A 138 -2.05 8.59 5.12
CA ASP A 138 -1.64 9.43 3.97
C ASP A 138 -0.11 9.55 3.84
N SER A 139 0.67 9.06 4.81
CA SER A 139 2.13 8.94 4.63
C SER A 139 2.51 8.00 3.48
N ARG A 140 1.57 7.13 3.10
CA ARG A 140 1.62 6.30 1.90
C ARG A 140 0.25 6.42 1.23
N PRO A 141 0.00 7.32 0.27
CA PRO A 141 -1.38 7.62 -0.14
C PRO A 141 -2.20 6.46 -0.73
N SER A 142 -1.55 5.50 -1.37
CA SER A 142 -2.19 4.21 -1.72
C SER A 142 -2.79 3.53 -0.51
N MET A 143 -2.18 3.74 0.66
CA MET A 143 -2.62 3.19 1.91
C MET A 143 -3.90 3.85 2.46
N LEU A 144 -3.96 5.18 2.48
CA LEU A 144 -5.16 5.91 2.91
C LEU A 144 -6.37 5.52 2.04
N VAL A 145 -6.18 5.55 0.73
CA VAL A 145 -7.21 5.24 -0.25
C VAL A 145 -7.62 3.76 -0.14
N GLY A 146 -6.66 2.84 -0.13
CA GLY A 146 -6.91 1.40 -0.03
C GLY A 146 -7.69 1.02 1.23
N PHE A 147 -7.39 1.68 2.35
CA PHE A 147 -8.13 1.52 3.60
C PHE A 147 -9.56 2.07 3.50
N LEU A 148 -9.73 3.32 3.06
CA LEU A 148 -11.04 3.98 3.07
C LEU A 148 -12.02 3.42 2.04
N LEU A 149 -11.53 2.89 0.92
CA LEU A 149 -12.37 2.25 -0.10
C LEU A 149 -13.14 1.03 0.43
N GLN A 150 -12.76 0.47 1.58
CA GLN A 150 -13.50 -0.61 2.23
C GLN A 150 -14.78 -0.13 2.91
N TYR A 151 -14.89 1.16 3.21
CA TYR A 151 -15.96 1.71 4.05
C TYR A 151 -16.75 2.83 3.37
N VAL A 152 -16.10 3.61 2.51
CA VAL A 152 -16.69 4.82 1.91
C VAL A 152 -16.36 4.94 0.42
N ASP A 153 -17.23 5.62 -0.32
CA ASP A 153 -16.95 5.98 -1.71
C ASP A 153 -16.04 7.22 -1.76
N CYS A 154 -14.73 6.97 -1.88
CA CYS A 154 -13.70 8.02 -1.93
C CYS A 154 -13.91 9.05 -3.05
N ARG A 155 -14.71 8.76 -4.09
CA ARG A 155 -15.01 9.71 -5.17
C ARG A 155 -15.87 10.88 -4.69
N GLN A 156 -16.67 10.68 -3.66
CA GLN A 156 -17.63 11.68 -3.16
C GLN A 156 -17.00 12.61 -2.11
N ILE A 157 -15.86 12.23 -1.55
CA ILE A 157 -15.11 13.07 -0.59
C ILE A 157 -14.02 13.81 -1.37
N LYS A 158 -14.21 15.12 -1.59
CA LYS A 158 -13.33 15.94 -2.45
C LYS A 158 -11.82 15.78 -2.17
N PRO A 159 -11.33 15.85 -0.91
CA PRO A 159 -9.90 15.62 -0.64
C PRO A 159 -9.39 14.21 -0.99
N LEU A 160 -10.27 13.19 -0.96
CA LEU A 160 -9.93 11.81 -1.33
C LEU A 160 -10.09 11.54 -2.82
N SER A 161 -10.97 12.24 -3.52
CA SER A 161 -11.24 12.00 -4.94
C SER A 161 -9.98 12.16 -5.78
N ASP A 162 -9.21 13.23 -5.54
CA ASP A 162 -7.93 13.47 -6.24
C ASP A 162 -6.91 12.35 -5.95
N ARG A 163 -6.79 11.94 -4.67
CA ARG A 163 -5.92 10.82 -4.25
C ARG A 163 -6.34 9.50 -4.89
N PHE A 164 -7.64 9.25 -4.95
CA PHE A 164 -8.21 8.04 -5.51
C PHE A 164 -7.99 7.95 -7.02
N GLN A 165 -8.10 9.07 -7.75
CA GLN A 165 -7.78 9.09 -9.18
C GLN A 165 -6.31 8.78 -9.45
N ILE A 166 -5.39 9.34 -8.66
CA ILE A 166 -3.96 9.01 -8.77
C ILE A 166 -3.74 7.52 -8.49
N PHE A 167 -4.32 7.00 -7.41
CA PHE A 167 -4.24 5.59 -7.06
C PHE A 167 -4.75 4.67 -8.19
N LEU A 168 -5.88 5.00 -8.82
CA LEU A 168 -6.42 4.23 -9.95
C LEU A 168 -5.48 4.25 -11.16
N LYS A 169 -4.93 5.42 -11.51
CA LYS A 169 -3.96 5.55 -12.61
C LYS A 169 -2.68 4.74 -12.35
N GLN A 170 -2.18 4.76 -11.13
CA GLN A 170 -1.00 3.98 -10.75
C GLN A 170 -1.27 2.47 -10.84
N LEU A 171 -2.43 2.02 -10.35
CA LEU A 171 -2.86 0.63 -10.43
C LEU A 171 -3.02 0.18 -11.89
N GLU A 172 -3.61 1.02 -12.73
CA GLU A 172 -3.77 0.76 -14.17
C GLU A 172 -2.42 0.67 -14.87
N SER A 173 -1.54 1.65 -14.65
CA SER A 173 -0.18 1.68 -15.18
C SER A 173 0.59 0.40 -14.84
N LEU A 174 0.52 -0.07 -13.58
CA LEU A 174 1.16 -1.32 -13.16
C LEU A 174 0.54 -2.54 -13.86
N SER A 175 -0.78 -2.55 -14.05
CA SER A 175 -1.49 -3.67 -14.67
C SER A 175 -1.20 -3.80 -16.16
N GLU A 176 -0.97 -2.68 -16.85
CA GLU A 176 -0.65 -2.63 -18.28
C GLU A 176 0.83 -2.84 -18.57
N ASP A 177 1.71 -2.29 -17.74
CA ASP A 177 3.15 -2.40 -17.89
C ASP A 177 3.81 -2.81 -16.56
N PRO A 178 4.03 -4.12 -16.37
CA PRO A 178 4.67 -4.61 -15.16
C PRO A 178 6.10 -4.09 -14.94
N ASN A 179 6.77 -3.54 -15.97
CA ASN A 179 8.10 -2.92 -15.79
C ASN A 179 8.05 -1.72 -14.84
N VAL A 180 6.88 -1.10 -14.65
CA VAL A 180 6.65 0.02 -13.74
C VAL A 180 7.22 -0.27 -12.34
N GLY A 181 6.98 -1.47 -11.80
CA GLY A 181 7.53 -1.84 -10.48
C GLY A 181 9.06 -1.87 -10.46
N PHE A 182 9.68 -2.55 -11.42
CA PHE A 182 11.13 -2.72 -11.48
C PHE A 182 11.87 -1.42 -11.78
N VAL A 183 11.34 -0.59 -12.68
CA VAL A 183 11.89 0.73 -12.99
C VAL A 183 11.83 1.62 -11.77
N ASN A 184 10.72 1.61 -11.02
CA ASN A 184 10.57 2.42 -9.81
C ASN A 184 11.61 2.05 -8.74
N GLU A 185 11.89 0.76 -8.53
CA GLU A 185 12.94 0.34 -7.60
C GLU A 185 14.35 0.65 -8.12
N ALA A 186 14.59 0.52 -9.43
CA ALA A 186 15.88 0.84 -10.03
C ALA A 186 16.27 2.33 -9.86
N LEU A 187 15.28 3.23 -9.81
CA LEU A 187 15.52 4.66 -9.53
C LEU A 187 16.03 4.92 -8.10
N LYS A 188 15.86 3.97 -7.17
CA LYS A 188 16.27 4.09 -5.76
C LYS A 188 17.71 3.63 -5.52
N LEU A 189 18.36 3.03 -6.52
CA LEU A 189 19.73 2.53 -6.43
C LEU A 189 20.76 3.65 -6.27
N GLU A 190 21.82 3.39 -5.52
CA GLU A 190 22.80 4.43 -5.18
C GLU A 190 23.64 4.89 -6.38
N ASP A 191 23.95 3.99 -7.31
CA ASP A 191 24.68 4.36 -8.51
C ASP A 191 23.86 5.31 -9.41
N TYR A 192 22.55 5.08 -9.55
CA TYR A 192 21.65 5.98 -10.25
C TYR A 192 21.44 7.31 -9.49
N LYS A 193 21.27 7.26 -8.16
CA LYS A 193 21.16 8.47 -7.32
C LYS A 193 22.39 9.37 -7.42
N LYS A 194 23.59 8.81 -7.56
CA LYS A 194 24.85 9.56 -7.72
C LYS A 194 25.01 10.22 -9.08
N LEU A 195 24.25 9.81 -10.10
CA LEU A 195 24.31 10.46 -11.41
C LEU A 195 23.80 11.90 -11.35
N SER A 196 24.47 12.81 -12.06
CA SER A 196 24.01 14.19 -12.22
C SER A 196 22.90 14.35 -13.28
N VAL A 197 22.78 13.38 -14.19
CA VAL A 197 21.83 13.34 -15.31
C VAL A 197 21.33 11.91 -15.53
N HIS A 198 20.17 11.77 -16.17
CA HIS A 198 19.59 10.47 -16.49
C HIS A 198 20.50 9.62 -17.37
N ASN A 199 20.51 8.29 -17.14
CA ASN A 199 21.19 7.31 -17.97
C ASN A 199 20.25 6.14 -18.26
N ASP A 200 19.76 6.06 -19.50
CA ASP A 200 18.84 5.04 -19.99
C ASP A 200 19.42 3.63 -19.83
N ASP A 201 20.68 3.41 -20.26
CA ASP A 201 21.32 2.09 -20.27
C ASP A 201 21.51 1.51 -18.87
N LEU A 202 21.92 2.35 -17.91
CA LEU A 202 22.08 1.94 -16.52
C LEU A 202 20.74 1.50 -15.93
N LEU A 203 19.70 2.32 -16.09
CA LEU A 203 18.39 2.06 -15.51
C LEU A 203 17.70 0.86 -16.17
N ALA A 204 17.84 0.70 -17.50
CA ALA A 204 17.33 -0.45 -18.24
C ALA A 204 17.98 -1.76 -17.77
N ARG A 205 19.30 -1.76 -17.54
CA ARG A 205 20.03 -2.92 -17.01
C ARG A 205 19.53 -3.35 -15.63
N HIS A 206 19.39 -2.40 -14.71
CA HIS A 206 18.94 -2.64 -13.34
C HIS A 206 17.50 -3.11 -13.26
N SER A 207 16.61 -2.45 -14.01
CA SER A 207 15.20 -2.87 -14.11
C SER A 207 15.03 -4.17 -14.90
N GLY A 208 16.02 -4.55 -15.72
CA GLY A 208 15.97 -5.76 -16.53
C GLY A 208 15.14 -5.67 -17.80
N CYS A 209 14.89 -4.46 -18.29
CA CYS A 209 14.15 -4.24 -19.52
C CYS A 209 15.08 -3.70 -20.62
N THR A 210 14.55 -3.56 -21.84
CA THR A 210 15.28 -2.88 -22.92
C THR A 210 15.15 -1.36 -22.77
N VAL A 211 16.09 -0.59 -23.31
CA VAL A 211 15.99 0.90 -23.31
C VAL A 211 14.68 1.38 -23.95
N LYS A 212 14.20 0.69 -25.00
CA LYS A 212 12.90 1.01 -25.61
C LYS A 212 11.74 0.80 -24.63
N ALA A 213 11.72 -0.33 -23.92
CA ALA A 213 10.71 -0.61 -22.91
C ALA A 213 10.79 0.42 -21.77
N LEU A 214 12.00 0.71 -21.27
CA LEU A 214 12.23 1.71 -20.23
C LEU A 214 11.60 3.06 -20.57
N LYS A 215 11.80 3.57 -21.79
CA LYS A 215 11.24 4.87 -22.22
C LYS A 215 9.72 4.88 -22.23
N ILE A 216 9.11 3.79 -22.69
CA ILE A 216 7.65 3.61 -22.67
C ILE A 216 7.17 3.60 -21.21
N THR A 217 7.82 2.83 -20.35
CA THR A 217 7.50 2.73 -18.92
C THR A 217 7.62 4.09 -18.22
N LEU A 218 8.72 4.82 -18.43
CA LEU A 218 8.93 6.15 -17.84
C LEU A 218 7.89 7.17 -18.32
N SER A 219 7.47 7.11 -19.58
CA SER A 219 6.37 7.95 -20.10
C SER A 219 5.06 7.68 -19.35
N LYS A 220 4.66 6.40 -19.23
CA LYS A 220 3.46 6.00 -18.47
C LYS A 220 3.55 6.38 -16.99
N GLN A 221 4.74 6.26 -16.41
CA GLN A 221 5.00 6.65 -15.03
C GLN A 221 4.90 8.16 -14.83
N LEU A 222 5.37 8.98 -15.77
CA LEU A 222 5.18 10.43 -15.74
C LEU A 222 3.68 10.78 -15.81
N GLU A 223 2.94 10.19 -16.74
CA GLU A 223 1.50 10.45 -16.93
C GLU A 223 0.65 10.05 -15.71
N SER A 224 1.05 8.99 -15.00
CA SER A 224 0.38 8.52 -13.78
C SER A 224 0.85 9.22 -12.50
N GLY A 225 1.84 10.11 -12.58
CA GLY A 225 2.42 10.79 -11.40
C GLY A 225 3.27 9.88 -10.51
N ALA A 226 3.74 8.77 -11.08
CA ALA A 226 4.53 7.74 -10.43
C ALA A 226 5.99 8.13 -10.24
N VAL A 227 6.49 8.91 -11.20
CA VAL A 227 7.84 9.45 -11.22
C VAL A 227 7.75 10.92 -11.58
N VAL A 228 8.77 11.67 -11.19
CA VAL A 228 8.91 13.09 -11.51
C VAL A 228 10.24 13.28 -12.23
N PHE A 229 10.25 14.10 -13.28
CA PHE A 229 11.47 14.53 -13.95
C PHE A 229 11.84 15.94 -13.51
N ASP A 230 13.05 16.13 -12.98
CA ASP A 230 13.51 17.44 -12.46
C ASP A 230 14.19 18.32 -13.53
N GLY A 231 14.16 17.90 -14.80
CA GLY A 231 14.90 18.51 -15.89
C GLY A 231 16.23 17.83 -16.21
N LYS A 232 16.76 17.00 -15.29
CA LYS A 232 18.02 16.26 -15.45
C LYS A 232 17.82 14.76 -15.35
N LYS A 233 17.05 14.29 -14.37
CA LYS A 233 16.78 12.87 -14.15
C LYS A 233 15.41 12.61 -13.52
N TYR A 234 15.01 11.34 -13.62
CA TYR A 234 13.77 10.84 -13.01
C TYR A 234 14.00 10.51 -11.54
N HIS A 235 12.97 10.73 -10.74
CA HIS A 235 12.88 10.38 -9.33
C HIS A 235 11.56 9.66 -9.07
N PRO A 236 11.53 8.69 -8.13
CA PRO A 236 10.26 8.12 -7.69
C PRO A 236 9.41 9.23 -7.06
N SER A 237 8.11 9.19 -7.33
CA SER A 237 7.15 10.05 -6.66
C SER A 237 7.14 9.74 -5.15
N PRO A 238 6.90 10.73 -4.27
CA PRO A 238 6.68 10.46 -2.84
C PRO A 238 5.43 9.60 -2.60
N PHE A 239 4.57 9.43 -3.62
CA PHE A 239 3.43 8.53 -3.58
C PHE A 239 3.86 7.11 -3.94
N ASP A 240 4.16 6.33 -2.90
CA ASP A 240 4.73 4.99 -3.01
C ASP A 240 3.87 3.99 -3.80
N TYR A 241 4.56 3.13 -4.56
CA TYR A 241 4.04 2.00 -5.34
C TYR A 241 3.92 0.75 -4.48
N SER A 242 3.02 0.78 -3.49
CA SER A 242 2.74 -0.41 -2.69
C SER A 242 1.29 -0.85 -2.85
N PHE A 243 1.12 -1.99 -3.49
CA PHE A 243 -0.16 -2.70 -3.61
C PHE A 243 -0.13 -4.04 -2.86
N SER A 244 0.87 -4.23 -1.98
CA SER A 244 1.18 -5.46 -1.27
C SER A 244 0.01 -6.04 -0.45
N THR A 245 -0.98 -5.22 -0.11
CA THR A 245 -2.13 -5.58 0.73
C THR A 245 -3.46 -5.57 -0.03
N LEU A 246 -3.45 -5.34 -1.35
CA LEU A 246 -4.68 -5.25 -2.13
C LEU A 246 -5.03 -6.57 -2.80
N ASN A 247 -6.23 -7.08 -2.52
CA ASN A 247 -6.81 -8.17 -3.29
C ASN A 247 -7.46 -7.65 -4.58
N ASN A 248 -6.64 -7.17 -5.53
CA ASN A 248 -7.11 -6.64 -6.81
C ASN A 248 -6.77 -7.59 -7.98
N PRO A 249 -7.75 -8.06 -8.77
CA PRO A 249 -7.48 -8.92 -9.93
C PRO A 249 -6.51 -8.32 -10.95
N LYS A 250 -6.45 -6.99 -11.10
CA LYS A 250 -5.48 -6.32 -11.99
C LYS A 250 -4.03 -6.59 -11.60
N LEU A 251 -3.75 -6.87 -10.33
CA LEU A 251 -2.41 -7.23 -9.85
C LEU A 251 -2.00 -8.66 -10.23
N ARG A 252 -2.94 -9.52 -10.65
CA ARG A 252 -2.60 -10.86 -11.14
C ARG A 252 -1.76 -10.80 -12.42
N THR A 253 -1.96 -9.80 -13.26
CA THR A 253 -1.13 -9.56 -14.45
C THR A 253 0.32 -9.24 -14.06
N PHE A 254 0.50 -8.37 -13.07
CA PHE A 254 1.83 -8.05 -12.52
C PHE A 254 2.49 -9.29 -11.92
N ASN A 255 1.76 -10.08 -11.13
CA ASN A 255 2.28 -11.32 -10.55
C ASN A 255 2.70 -12.32 -11.65
N LYS A 256 1.84 -12.56 -12.64
CA LYS A 256 2.14 -13.43 -13.79
C LYS A 256 3.40 -12.96 -14.51
N TYR A 257 3.46 -11.67 -14.85
CA TYR A 257 4.64 -11.11 -15.49
C TYR A 257 5.89 -11.29 -14.65
N THR A 258 5.81 -11.03 -13.34
CA THR A 258 6.96 -11.17 -12.43
C THR A 258 7.49 -12.60 -12.43
N PHE A 259 6.59 -13.60 -12.39
CA PHE A 259 6.98 -15.00 -12.54
C PHE A 259 7.63 -15.29 -13.89
N ASP A 260 7.00 -14.87 -15.00
CA ASP A 260 7.52 -15.09 -16.35
C ASP A 260 8.89 -14.39 -16.54
N PHE A 261 9.04 -13.19 -15.98
CA PHE A 261 10.26 -12.39 -16.00
C PHE A 261 11.38 -13.09 -15.22
N VAL A 262 11.09 -13.51 -13.97
CA VAL A 262 12.08 -14.22 -13.15
C VAL A 262 12.51 -15.51 -13.83
N ALA A 263 11.56 -16.29 -14.37
CA ALA A 263 11.85 -17.53 -15.09
C ALA A 263 12.71 -17.34 -16.34
N LYS A 264 12.51 -16.23 -17.08
CA LYS A 264 13.28 -15.92 -18.30
C LYS A 264 14.66 -15.31 -18.01
N LYS A 265 14.72 -14.38 -17.05
CA LYS A 265 15.90 -13.54 -16.79
C LYS A 265 16.89 -14.21 -15.84
N TYR A 266 16.40 -15.05 -14.94
CA TYR A 266 17.22 -15.87 -14.05
C TYR A 266 17.06 -17.34 -14.44
N PRO A 267 17.58 -17.76 -15.62
CA PRO A 267 17.49 -19.15 -16.02
C PRO A 267 18.16 -20.02 -14.96
N VAL A 268 17.55 -21.16 -14.68
CA VAL A 268 18.20 -22.21 -13.89
C VAL A 268 19.46 -22.60 -14.67
N SER A 269 20.64 -22.28 -14.12
CA SER A 269 21.87 -22.89 -14.62
C SER A 269 21.72 -24.39 -14.42
N THR A 270 21.50 -25.13 -15.50
CA THR A 270 21.51 -26.60 -15.46
C THR A 270 22.93 -27.15 -15.32
N ASP A 271 23.94 -26.29 -15.44
CA ASP A 271 25.32 -26.62 -15.14
C ASP A 271 25.57 -26.50 -13.64
N ASP A 272 25.79 -27.66 -12.98
CA ASP A 272 26.23 -27.82 -11.58
C ASP A 272 27.57 -27.15 -11.25
N LYS A 273 28.20 -26.47 -12.21
CA LYS A 273 29.49 -25.81 -12.07
C LYS A 273 29.31 -24.30 -12.09
N VAL A 274 28.72 -23.74 -11.04
CA VAL A 274 28.90 -22.31 -10.74
C VAL A 274 30.36 -22.11 -10.35
N PRO A 275 31.23 -21.47 -11.17
CA PRO A 275 32.63 -21.33 -10.85
C PRO A 275 32.81 -20.16 -9.87
N GLY A 276 33.22 -20.46 -8.63
CA GLY A 276 33.70 -19.44 -7.69
C GLY A 276 32.63 -18.56 -7.03
N PRO A 277 33.03 -17.62 -6.14
CA PRO A 277 32.22 -17.07 -5.04
C PRO A 277 31.22 -15.98 -5.47
N LEU A 278 30.67 -16.07 -6.67
CA LEU A 278 29.49 -15.30 -7.06
C LEU A 278 28.26 -16.05 -6.53
N TYR A 279 28.00 -15.90 -5.23
CA TYR A 279 26.75 -16.36 -4.63
C TYR A 279 25.59 -15.58 -5.25
N ASN A 280 24.99 -16.12 -6.32
CA ASN A 280 23.67 -15.71 -6.70
C ASN A 280 22.71 -16.30 -5.64
N SER A 281 22.25 -15.47 -4.71
CA SER A 281 21.31 -15.88 -3.65
C SER A 281 19.90 -16.17 -4.17
N SER A 282 19.68 -16.07 -5.49
CA SER A 282 18.43 -16.46 -6.12
C SER A 282 18.15 -17.93 -5.87
N THR A 283 17.20 -18.20 -4.99
CA THR A 283 16.67 -19.53 -4.70
C THR A 283 15.22 -19.56 -5.15
N THR A 284 14.82 -20.66 -5.78
CA THR A 284 13.42 -20.88 -6.17
C THR A 284 12.93 -22.19 -5.59
N SER A 285 11.70 -22.18 -5.07
CA SER A 285 11.04 -23.39 -4.57
C SER A 285 9.58 -23.36 -5.01
N SER A 286 9.09 -24.48 -5.52
CA SER A 286 7.68 -24.66 -5.84
C SER A 286 7.21 -25.96 -5.20
N ARG A 287 6.05 -25.92 -4.54
CA ARG A 287 5.41 -27.09 -3.96
C ARG A 287 3.94 -27.09 -4.35
N VAL A 288 3.48 -28.21 -4.90
CA VAL A 288 2.06 -28.46 -5.18
C VAL A 288 1.62 -29.59 -4.25
N ILE A 289 0.78 -29.27 -3.27
CA ILE A 289 0.36 -30.20 -2.22
C ILE A 289 -1.14 -30.04 -1.94
N ALA A 290 -1.83 -31.16 -1.66
CA ALA A 290 -3.20 -31.13 -1.18
C ALA A 290 -3.22 -30.78 0.31
N LEU A 291 -4.13 -29.88 0.72
CA LEU A 291 -4.19 -29.35 2.08
C LEU A 291 -5.62 -29.33 2.61
N SER A 292 -5.76 -29.56 3.92
CA SER A 292 -7.01 -29.23 4.63
C SER A 292 -7.14 -27.72 4.79
N LYS A 293 -8.36 -27.20 4.96
CA LYS A 293 -8.61 -25.77 5.23
C LYS A 293 -7.78 -25.24 6.40
N LYS A 294 -7.71 -25.99 7.50
CA LYS A 294 -6.90 -25.63 8.69
C LYS A 294 -5.40 -25.57 8.38
N ALA A 295 -4.90 -26.39 7.46
CA ALA A 295 -3.51 -26.33 7.02
C ALA A 295 -3.27 -25.15 6.07
N SER A 296 -4.19 -24.86 5.16
CA SER A 296 -4.14 -23.65 4.30
C SER A 296 -4.09 -22.38 5.14
N GLU A 297 -4.95 -22.25 6.16
CA GLU A 297 -4.93 -21.12 7.11
C GLU A 297 -3.59 -20.99 7.87
N LYS A 298 -2.90 -22.10 8.13
CA LYS A 298 -1.55 -22.08 8.73
C LYS A 298 -0.49 -21.64 7.72
N ILE A 299 -0.60 -22.06 6.46
CA ILE A 299 0.31 -21.61 5.40
C ILE A 299 0.13 -20.13 5.14
N ASP A 300 -1.10 -19.63 5.03
CA ASP A 300 -1.39 -18.20 4.87
C ASP A 300 -0.76 -17.40 6.02
N LYS A 301 -0.80 -17.95 7.25
CA LYS A 301 -0.11 -17.37 8.40
C LYS A 301 1.40 -17.27 8.21
N LEU A 302 2.03 -18.33 7.74
CA LEU A 302 3.47 -18.35 7.47
C LEU A 302 3.85 -17.42 6.30
N VAL A 303 3.02 -17.34 5.26
CA VAL A 303 3.23 -16.46 4.10
C VAL A 303 3.23 -15.00 4.53
N SER A 304 2.25 -14.56 5.32
CA SER A 304 2.29 -13.15 5.76
C SER A 304 3.35 -12.91 6.84
N GLN A 305 3.72 -13.90 7.67
CA GLN A 305 4.88 -13.78 8.57
C GLN A 305 6.17 -13.58 7.76
N PHE A 306 6.39 -14.36 6.70
CA PHE A 306 7.52 -14.19 5.79
C PHE A 306 7.56 -12.77 5.20
N HIS A 307 6.43 -12.24 4.74
CA HIS A 307 6.38 -10.86 4.24
C HIS A 307 6.70 -9.83 5.33
N SER A 308 6.24 -10.02 6.56
CA SER A 308 6.60 -9.16 7.69
C SER A 308 8.10 -9.21 8.01
N GLU A 309 8.69 -10.40 8.04
CA GLU A 309 10.13 -10.59 8.29
C GLU A 309 10.99 -9.98 7.18
N VAL A 310 10.64 -10.21 5.90
CA VAL A 310 11.29 -9.54 4.76
C VAL A 310 11.14 -8.03 4.86
N GLY A 311 9.95 -7.54 5.23
CA GLY A 311 9.70 -6.12 5.45
C GLY A 311 10.62 -5.53 6.52
N GLU A 312 10.81 -6.21 7.65
CA GLU A 312 11.74 -5.78 8.69
C GLU A 312 13.20 -5.83 8.24
N ILE A 313 13.62 -6.81 7.42
CA ILE A 313 14.97 -6.84 6.84
C ILE A 313 15.19 -5.62 5.94
N VAL A 314 14.30 -5.38 4.97
CA VAL A 314 14.39 -4.23 4.05
C VAL A 314 14.39 -2.90 4.81
N LYS A 315 13.59 -2.84 5.88
CA LYS A 315 13.45 -1.67 6.74
C LYS A 315 14.70 -1.36 7.57
N ASN A 316 15.44 -2.38 8.00
CA ASN A 316 16.66 -2.23 8.80
C ASN A 316 17.95 -2.29 7.96
N ASP A 317 17.81 -2.35 6.63
CA ASP A 317 18.94 -2.29 5.70
C ASP A 317 19.32 -0.81 5.49
N ASP A 318 20.34 -0.36 6.22
CA ASP A 318 20.92 0.98 6.11
C ASP A 318 22.07 1.06 5.08
N ASP A 319 22.45 -0.07 4.48
CA ASP A 319 23.57 -0.13 3.55
C ASP A 319 23.21 0.48 2.18
N PRO A 320 24.22 0.91 1.39
CA PRO A 320 24.00 1.36 0.02
C PRO A 320 23.24 0.32 -0.82
N LYS A 321 22.19 0.76 -1.52
CA LYS A 321 21.39 -0.12 -2.38
C LYS A 321 22.11 -0.37 -3.70
N LEU A 322 22.60 -1.60 -3.89
CA LEU A 322 23.45 -1.99 -5.04
C LEU A 322 22.72 -2.84 -6.09
N ASN A 323 21.57 -3.41 -5.75
CA ASN A 323 20.83 -4.31 -6.63
C ASN A 323 19.32 -4.22 -6.39
N VAL A 324 18.53 -4.57 -7.42
CA VAL A 324 17.09 -4.82 -7.28
C VAL A 324 16.90 -6.31 -7.03
N GLN A 325 16.35 -6.66 -5.87
CA GLN A 325 15.97 -8.04 -5.55
C GLN A 325 14.46 -8.23 -5.76
N VAL A 326 14.10 -9.27 -6.50
CA VAL A 326 12.71 -9.66 -6.73
C VAL A 326 12.38 -10.81 -5.80
N ILE A 327 11.52 -10.57 -4.82
CA ILE A 327 11.05 -11.60 -3.88
C ILE A 327 9.62 -11.95 -4.25
N THR A 328 9.39 -13.19 -4.64
CA THR A 328 8.05 -13.66 -5.02
C THR A 328 7.68 -14.86 -4.17
N LEU A 329 6.63 -14.70 -3.36
CA LEU A 329 5.97 -15.77 -2.64
C LEU A 329 4.49 -15.69 -2.98
N VAL A 330 3.93 -16.78 -3.52
CA VAL A 330 2.50 -16.84 -3.82
C VAL A 330 1.93 -18.15 -3.33
N SER A 331 0.89 -18.05 -2.50
CA SER A 331 -0.01 -19.13 -2.16
C SER A 331 -1.28 -18.95 -2.99
N MET A 332 -1.63 -19.94 -3.82
CA MET A 332 -2.87 -19.93 -4.59
C MET A 332 -3.74 -21.09 -4.13
N VAL A 333 -4.99 -20.81 -3.80
CA VAL A 333 -6.02 -21.83 -3.60
C VAL A 333 -6.87 -21.86 -4.85
N ALA A 334 -7.00 -23.04 -5.48
CA ALA A 334 -7.89 -23.20 -6.61
C ALA A 334 -9.33 -22.84 -6.20
N ALA A 335 -10.01 -22.05 -7.02
CA ALA A 335 -11.44 -21.83 -6.83
C ALA A 335 -12.16 -23.15 -7.11
N VAL A 336 -12.56 -23.86 -6.05
CA VAL A 336 -13.46 -25.00 -6.17
C VAL A 336 -14.83 -24.39 -6.47
N LYS A 337 -15.25 -24.39 -7.74
CA LYS A 337 -16.64 -24.09 -8.09
C LYS A 337 -17.52 -25.04 -7.27
N ASN A 338 -18.47 -24.50 -6.52
CA ASN A 338 -19.45 -25.34 -5.84
C ASN A 338 -20.17 -26.16 -6.90
N LYS A 339 -20.44 -27.44 -6.62
CA LYS A 339 -21.11 -28.38 -7.53
C LYS A 339 -22.43 -27.84 -8.12
N SER A 340 -23.06 -26.85 -7.46
CA SER A 340 -24.26 -26.16 -7.93
C SER A 340 -24.05 -25.19 -9.10
N GLU A 341 -22.81 -24.91 -9.50
CA GLU A 341 -22.46 -24.04 -10.66
C GLU A 341 -21.86 -24.84 -11.83
N LEU A 342 -21.87 -26.19 -11.73
CA LEU A 342 -21.37 -27.11 -12.77
C LEU A 342 -22.50 -27.83 -13.52
N ILE A 343 -23.75 -27.38 -13.33
CA ILE A 343 -24.90 -27.82 -14.12
C ILE A 343 -25.26 -26.61 -14.98
N ASP A 344 -24.62 -26.50 -16.13
CA ASP A 344 -25.04 -25.79 -17.35
C ASP A 344 -23.77 -25.54 -18.19
N ASP A 345 -23.32 -26.60 -18.86
CA ASP A 345 -22.59 -26.58 -20.14
C ASP A 345 -22.96 -27.85 -20.91
#